data_AF-K9YFK3-F1
#
_entry.id   AF-K9YFK3-F1
#
_cell.length_a   1.000
_cell.length_b   1.000
_cell.length_c   1.000
_cell.angle_alpha   90.00
_cell.angle_beta   90.00
_cell.angle_gamma   90.00
#
_symmetry.space_group_name_H-M   'P 1'
#
loop_
_entity.id
_entity.type
_entity.pdbx_description
1 polymer ?
#
loop_
_entity_poly.entity_id
_entity_poly.type
_entity_poly.pdbx_seq_one_letter_code
_entity_poly.pdbx_strand_id
1 'polypeptide(L)'
;MPLPKIADARALSDEELSQEIVNAKRELFNLRFKQGTRQEDQAKPHEFKHLKHRISQLLTVEREREIANQKAATPSSDTAEE
;
A
#
# COMPACT_ATOMS: atom_id res chain seq x y z
N MET A 1 -13.07 11.28 9.62
CA MET A 1 -11.62 11.37 9.89
C MET A 1 -10.89 11.72 8.60
N PRO A 2 -9.77 12.47 8.66
CA PRO A 2 -8.97 12.77 7.47
C PRO A 2 -8.37 11.47 6.91
N LEU A 3 -8.27 11.38 5.59
CA LEU A 3 -7.66 10.23 4.91
C LEU A 3 -6.16 10.12 5.27
N PRO A 4 -5.61 8.90 5.36
CA PRO A 4 -4.19 8.71 5.60
C PRO A 4 -3.37 9.40 4.50
N LYS A 5 -2.25 10.01 4.88
CA LYS A 5 -1.39 10.73 3.93
C LYS A 5 -0.33 9.79 3.39
N ILE A 6 0.05 10.03 2.14
CA ILE A 6 1.09 9.22 1.47
C ILE A 6 2.48 9.43 2.10
N ALA A 7 2.71 10.55 2.78
CA ALA A 7 3.96 10.83 3.50
C ALA A 7 4.23 9.74 4.55
N ASP A 8 3.19 9.28 5.25
CA ASP A 8 3.28 8.24 6.26
C ASP A 8 3.65 6.88 5.66
N ALA A 9 3.33 6.64 4.37
CA ALA A 9 3.72 5.42 3.64
C ALA A 9 5.19 5.47 3.17
N ARG A 10 5.70 6.66 2.83
CA ARG A 10 7.07 6.85 2.36
C ARG A 10 8.12 6.82 3.48
N ALA A 11 7.71 7.14 4.71
CA ALA A 11 8.58 7.13 5.88
C ALA A 11 8.98 5.72 6.36
N LEU A 12 8.24 4.67 5.95
CA LEU A 12 8.49 3.28 6.34
C LEU A 12 9.67 2.67 5.55
N SER A 13 10.41 1.77 6.19
CA SER A 13 11.41 0.92 5.53
C SER A 13 10.75 -0.13 4.61
N ASP A 14 11.51 -0.82 3.76
CA ASP A 14 10.97 -1.85 2.85
C ASP A 14 10.34 -3.02 3.61
N GLU A 15 10.96 -3.46 4.70
CA GLU A 15 10.45 -4.55 5.53
C GLU A 15 9.16 -4.15 6.24
N GLU A 16 9.13 -2.97 6.85
CA GLU A 16 7.93 -2.45 7.52
C GLU A 16 6.79 -2.20 6.52
N LEU A 17 7.10 -1.72 5.30
CA LEU A 17 6.10 -1.54 4.24
C LEU A 17 5.41 -2.87 3.90
N SER A 18 6.18 -3.94 3.74
CA SER A 18 5.65 -5.27 3.43
C SER A 18 4.76 -5.82 4.57
N GLN A 19 5.18 -5.62 5.82
CA GLN A 19 4.40 -6.03 7.00
C GLN A 19 3.10 -5.24 7.12
N GLU A 20 3.16 -3.93 6.92
CA GLU A 20 2.00 -3.03 6.94
C GLU A 20 0.98 -3.41 5.88
N ILE A 21 1.42 -3.80 4.68
CA ILE A 21 0.53 -4.29 3.60
C ILE A 21 -0.23 -5.55 4.05
N VAL A 22 0.45 -6.50 4.69
CA VAL A 22 -0.17 -7.73 5.18
C VAL A 22 -1.17 -7.42 6.29
N ASN A 23 -0.80 -6.56 7.24
CA ASN A 23 -1.66 -6.15 8.34
C ASN A 23 -2.92 -5.43 7.83
N ALA A 24 -2.77 -4.45 6.94
CA ALA A 24 -3.89 -3.72 6.36
C ALA A 24 -4.84 -4.62 5.55
N LYS A 25 -4.30 -5.62 4.83
CA LYS A 25 -5.12 -6.63 4.13
C LYS A 25 -5.90 -7.52 5.11
N ARG A 26 -5.28 -7.93 6.21
CA ARG A 26 -5.93 -8.71 7.28
C ARG A 26 -7.05 -7.92 7.95
N GLU A 27 -6.82 -6.63 8.24
CA GLU A 27 -7.87 -5.75 8.79
C GLU A 27 -9.04 -5.58 7.82
N LEU A 28 -8.77 -5.39 6.53
CA LEU A 28 -9.82 -5.31 5.52
C LEU A 28 -10.65 -6.61 5.44
N PHE A 29 -10.00 -7.77 5.58
CA PHE A 29 -10.69 -9.06 5.66
C PHE A 29 -11.58 -9.15 6.89
N ASN A 30 -11.06 -8.77 8.07
CA ASN A 30 -11.83 -8.77 9.31
C ASN A 30 -13.07 -7.85 9.22
N LEU A 31 -12.94 -6.68 8.61
CA LEU A 31 -14.08 -5.79 8.39
C LEU A 31 -15.13 -6.38 7.45
N ARG A 32 -14.71 -7.05 6.37
CA ARG A 32 -15.64 -7.77 5.47
C ARG A 32 -16.33 -8.92 6.19
N PHE A 33 -15.62 -9.63 7.06
CA PHE A 33 -16.19 -10.70 7.86
C PHE A 33 -17.23 -10.18 8.86
N LYS A 34 -16.95 -9.06 9.55
CA LYS A 34 -17.90 -8.37 10.43
C LYS A 34 -19.13 -7.85 9.69
N GLN A 35 -18.93 -7.34 8.47
CA GLN A 35 -20.04 -6.94 7.59
C GLN A 35 -20.92 -8.15 7.23
N GLY A 36 -20.32 -9.30 6.91
CA GLY A 36 -21.06 -10.53 6.60
C GLY A 36 -21.85 -11.10 7.78
N THR A 37 -21.40 -10.88 9.01
CA THR A 37 -22.09 -11.32 10.24
C THR A 37 -23.21 -10.37 10.69
N ARG A 38 -23.59 -9.38 9.87
CA ARG A 38 -24.61 -8.35 10.15
C ARG A 38 -24.32 -7.52 11.42
N GLN A 39 -23.05 -7.43 11.82
CA GLN A 39 -22.60 -6.47 12.84
C GLN A 39 -22.35 -5.10 12.19
N GLU A 40 -23.38 -4.57 11.52
CA GLU A 40 -23.29 -3.37 10.69
C GLU A 40 -22.92 -2.12 11.50
N ASP A 41 -23.32 -2.07 12.77
CA ASP A 41 -22.93 -1.01 13.72
C ASP A 41 -21.41 -0.94 13.95
N GLN A 42 -20.71 -2.06 13.79
CA GLN A 42 -19.26 -2.16 13.97
C GLN A 42 -18.49 -2.02 12.65
N ALA A 43 -19.14 -2.19 11.50
CA ALA A 43 -18.53 -2.14 10.18
C ALA A 43 -18.83 -0.80 9.49
N LYS A 44 -18.20 0.27 9.96
CA LYS A 44 -18.51 1.62 9.48
C LYS A 44 -18.01 1.83 8.04
N PRO A 45 -18.83 2.40 7.13
CA PRO A 45 -18.44 2.56 5.72
C PRO A 45 -17.13 3.33 5.47
N HIS A 46 -16.79 4.28 6.35
CA HIS A 46 -15.58 5.08 6.21
C HIS A 46 -14.30 4.30 6.53
N GLU A 47 -14.35 3.27 7.36
CA GLU A 47 -13.19 2.43 7.70
C GLU A 47 -12.72 1.65 6.47
N PHE A 48 -13.65 1.14 5.67
CA PHE A 48 -13.34 0.52 4.38
C PHE A 48 -12.64 1.50 3.44
N LYS A 49 -13.11 2.76 3.38
CA LYS A 49 -12.51 3.79 2.53
C LYS A 49 -11.09 4.10 3.00
N HIS A 50 -10.88 4.24 4.32
CA HIS A 50 -9.56 4.49 4.90
C HIS A 50 -8.57 3.35 4.60
N LEU A 51 -8.96 2.10 4.87
CA LEU A 51 -8.08 0.95 4.66
C LEU A 51 -7.76 0.71 3.19
N LYS A 52 -8.75 0.80 2.31
CA LYS A 52 -8.51 0.71 0.86
C LYS A 52 -7.54 1.80 0.39
N HIS A 53 -7.71 3.03 0.87
CA HIS A 53 -6.83 4.13 0.50
C HIS A 53 -5.40 3.90 1.04
N ARG A 54 -5.25 3.47 2.29
CA ARG A 54 -3.96 3.12 2.88
C ARG A 54 -3.24 2.02 2.09
N ILE A 55 -3.95 0.93 1.76
CA ILE A 55 -3.39 -0.17 0.96
C ILE A 55 -2.92 0.34 -0.40
N SER A 56 -3.71 1.18 -1.09
CA SER A 56 -3.31 1.72 -2.40
C SER A 56 -2.04 2.56 -2.33
N GLN A 57 -1.87 3.35 -1.27
CA GLN A 57 -0.66 4.15 -1.05
C GLN A 57 0.55 3.26 -0.81
N LEU A 58 0.43 2.24 0.05
CA LEU A 58 1.52 1.31 0.35
C LEU A 58 2.00 0.56 -0.91
N LEU A 59 1.05 0.02 -1.70
CA LEU A 59 1.37 -0.67 -2.97
C LEU A 59 2.00 0.26 -4.00
N THR A 60 1.61 1.54 -4.02
CA THR A 60 2.19 2.52 -4.93
C THR A 60 3.65 2.81 -4.55
N VAL A 61 3.94 2.97 -3.26
CA VAL A 61 5.33 3.18 -2.77
C VAL A 61 6.19 1.94 -3.06
N GLU A 62 5.68 0.74 -2.82
CA GLU A 62 6.36 -0.51 -3.16
C GLU A 62 6.74 -0.53 -4.65
N ARG A 63 5.77 -0.21 -5.52
CA ARG A 63 5.98 -0.16 -6.97
C ARG A 63 6.96 0.94 -7.39
N GLU A 64 6.90 2.12 -6.78
CA GLU A 64 7.87 3.21 -7.02
C GLU A 64 9.31 2.73 -6.74
N ARG A 65 9.52 1.98 -5.65
CA ARG A 65 10.82 1.43 -5.27
C ARG A 65 11.31 0.34 -6.22
N GLU A 66 10.43 -0.58 -6.63
CA GLU A 66 10.76 -1.59 -7.64
C GLU A 66 11.22 -0.97 -8.96
N ILE A 67 10.49 0.05 -9.45
CA ILE A 67 10.81 0.74 -10.69
C ILE A 67 12.16 1.46 -10.58
N ALA A 68 12.46 2.08 -9.44
CA ALA A 68 13.75 2.71 -9.19
C ALA A 68 14.91 1.70 -9.24
N ASN A 69 14.73 0.53 -8.62
CA ASN A 69 15.72 -0.56 -8.66
C ASN A 69 15.92 -1.10 -10.09
N GLN A 70 14.85 -1.23 -10.87
CA GLN A 70 14.92 -1.67 -12.27
C GLN A 70 15.66 -0.65 -13.16
N LYS A 71 15.40 0.64 -12.97
CA LYS A 71 16.08 1.72 -13.70
C LYS A 71 17.57 1.79 -13.38
N ALA A 72 17.96 1.50 -12.14
CA ALA A 72 19.38 1.42 -11.75
C ALA A 72 20.12 0.21 -12.36
N ALA A 73 19.41 -0.83 -12.79
CA ALA A 73 19.98 -2.03 -13.41
C ALA A 73 20.19 -1.90 -14.94
N THR A 74 19.66 -0.87 -15.59
CA THR A 74 19.73 -0.66 -17.05
C THR A 74 20.68 0.46 -17.57
N PRO A 75 21.68 1.01 -16.86
CA PRO A 75 22.39 2.21 -17.30
C PRO A 75 23.53 2.00 -18.33
N SER A 76 23.62 0.90 -19.09
CA SER A 76 24.78 0.67 -19.98
C SER A 76 24.50 -0.08 -21.29
N SER A 77 23.72 0.52 -22.20
CA SER A 77 23.70 0.06 -23.60
C SER A 77 23.58 1.19 -24.64
N ASP A 78 23.92 2.43 -24.29
CA ASP A 78 23.71 3.60 -25.18
C ASP A 78 25.00 4.43 -25.37
N THR A 79 26.17 3.78 -25.47
CA THR A 79 27.45 4.49 -25.75
C THR A 79 28.32 3.81 -26.82
N ALA A 80 27.71 3.17 -27.81
CA ALA A 80 28.45 2.64 -28.95
C ALA A 80 27.57 2.65 -30.20
N GLU A 81 27.50 3.80 -30.87
CA GLU A 81 27.23 3.93 -32.32
C GLU A 81 27.29 5.42 -32.73
N GLU A 82 28.50 5.99 -32.75
CA GLU A 82 28.96 6.98 -33.75
C GLU A 82 30.45 6.74 -34.03
#